data_AF-A0A914SK67-F1
#
_entry.id   AF-A0A914SK67-F1
#
_cell.length_a   1.000
_cell.length_b   1.000
_cell.length_c   1.000
_cell.angle_alpha   90.00
_cell.angle_beta   90.00
_cell.angle_gamma   90.00
#
_symmetry.space_group_name_H-M   'P 1'
#
loop_
_entity.id
_entity.type
_entity.pdbx_description
1 polymer ?
#
loop_
_entity_poly.entity_id
_entity_poly.type
_entity_poly.pdbx_seq_one_letter_code
_entity_poly.pdbx_strand_id
1 'polypeptide(L)' 'MEQLSILSFKVFEKRPDAACRIIKVQVIKASECKRAPVKQFHNSKIRFPLPHRVTKRRNAAVFTTRYPRTHFA' A
#
# COMPACT_ATOMS: atom_id res chain seq x y z
N MET A 1 21.61 -20.99 9.28
CA MET A 1 20.35 -20.77 10.02
C MET A 1 19.60 -19.62 9.33
N GLU A 2 19.25 -19.71 8.05
CA GLU A 2 18.15 -20.54 7.51
C GLU A 2 16.87 -20.35 8.34
N GLN A 3 16.24 -19.18 8.21
CA GLN A 3 14.83 -18.96 8.48
C GLN A 3 14.19 -18.52 7.16
N LEU A 4 13.67 -19.48 6.39
CA LEU A 4 12.27 -19.92 6.40
C LEU A 4 11.31 -18.93 5.73
N SER A 5 10.88 -19.36 4.53
CA SER A 5 9.55 -19.17 3.94
C SER A 5 9.02 -17.74 3.79
N ILE A 6 9.22 -17.16 2.60
CA ILE A 6 8.14 -16.36 1.99
C ILE A 6 7.29 -17.34 1.18
N LEU A 7 6.25 -17.84 1.85
CA LEU A 7 5.16 -18.60 1.26
C LEU A 7 4.50 -17.77 0.15
N SER A 8 4.20 -18.44 -0.97
CA SER A 8 3.16 -18.09 -1.94
C SER A 8 3.45 -16.91 -2.90
N PHE A 9 4.46 -17.06 -3.78
CA PHE A 9 4.36 -16.48 -5.12
C PHE A 9 3.26 -17.23 -5.87
N LYS A 10 2.02 -16.76 -5.76
CA LYS A 10 0.91 -17.30 -6.56
C LYS A 10 1.24 -17.00 -8.02
N VAL A 11 1.49 -18.07 -8.76
CA VAL A 11 1.69 -18.12 -10.21
C VAL A 11 0.69 -17.16 -10.87
N PHE A 12 1.24 -16.11 -11.48
CA PHE A 12 0.48 -15.20 -12.33
C PHE A 12 0.17 -15.96 -13.61
N GLU A 13 -0.98 -16.61 -13.63
CA GLU A 13 -1.50 -17.30 -14.80
C GLU A 13 -1.69 -16.28 -15.94
N LYS A 14 -0.84 -16.42 -16.96
CA LYS A 14 -0.78 -15.50 -18.10
C LYS A 14 -1.98 -15.75 -19.01
N ARG A 15 -2.97 -14.86 -18.99
CA ARG A 15 -3.85 -14.72 -20.15
C ARG A 15 -3.12 -13.98 -21.28
N PRO A 16 -3.00 -14.55 -22.48
CA PRO A 16 -2.18 -14.02 -23.58
C PRO A 16 -2.77 -12.78 -24.29
N ASP A 17 -3.99 -12.37 -23.96
CA ASP A 17 -4.82 -11.41 -24.72
C ASP A 17 -5.10 -10.06 -24.02
N ALA A 18 -4.41 -9.75 -22.92
CA ALA A 18 -4.48 -8.43 -22.31
C ALA A 18 -3.34 -7.50 -22.79
N ALA A 19 -3.66 -6.22 -23.06
CA ALA A 19 -2.74 -5.21 -23.60
C ALA A 19 -1.49 -4.91 -22.73
N CYS A 20 -1.39 -5.45 -21.51
CA CYS A 20 -0.24 -5.33 -20.63
C CYS A 20 0.44 -6.70 -20.44
N ARG A 21 1.70 -6.81 -20.89
CA ARG A 21 2.52 -8.02 -20.72
C ARG A 21 3.62 -7.76 -19.69
N ILE A 22 3.59 -8.51 -18.59
CA ILE A 22 4.64 -8.47 -17.57
C ILE A 22 5.77 -9.43 -17.99
N ILE A 23 6.96 -8.89 -18.21
CA ILE A 23 8.15 -9.64 -18.64
C ILE A 23 8.95 -10.14 -17.43
N LYS A 24 9.28 -9.25 -16.49
CA LYS A 24 10.04 -9.57 -15.28
C LYS A 24 9.60 -8.68 -14.13
N VAL A 25 9.46 -9.27 -12.94
CA VAL A 25 9.30 -8.55 -11.67
C VAL A 25 10.46 -8.98 -10.77
N GLN A 26 11.17 -8.00 -10.21
CA GLN A 26 12.30 -8.25 -9.31
C GLN A 26 12.25 -7.28 -8.13
N VAL A 27 12.74 -7.74 -6.98
CA VAL A 27 12.96 -6.88 -5.81
C VAL A 27 14.22 -6.03 -6.06
N ILE A 28 14.14 -4.73 -5.76
CA ILE A 28 15.23 -3.76 -5.99
C ILE A 28 15.66 -3.17 -4.64
N LYS A 29 16.96 -2.91 -4.45
CA LYS A 29 17.49 -2.27 -3.25
C LYS A 29 17.10 -0.78 -3.21
N ALA A 30 16.99 -0.21 -2.02
CA ALA A 30 16.55 1.19 -1.82
C ALA A 30 17.40 2.23 -2.60
N SER A 31 18.71 1.99 -2.75
CA SER A 31 19.62 2.85 -3.51
C SER A 31 19.39 2.83 -5.02
N GLU A 32 18.90 1.71 -5.55
CA GLU A 32 18.74 1.46 -6.99
C GLU A 32 17.35 1.89 -7.51
N CYS A 33 16.42 2.27 -6.62
CA CYS A 33 15.12 2.81 -6.97
C CYS A 33 15.26 4.12 -7.76
N LYS A 34 14.75 4.21 -8.99
CA LYS A 34 14.87 5.44 -9.82
C LYS A 34 13.75 6.46 -9.59
N ARG A 35 12.56 6.00 -9.21
CA ARG A 35 11.34 6.82 -9.15
C ARG A 35 11.31 7.70 -7.90
N ALA A 36 11.13 9.02 -8.06
CA ALA A 36 11.04 9.96 -6.94
C ALA A 36 9.93 9.63 -5.92
N PRO A 37 8.71 9.20 -6.34
CA PRO A 37 7.67 8.80 -5.39
C PRO A 37 8.00 7.54 -4.58
N VAL A 38 8.97 6.74 -5.01
CA VAL A 38 9.45 5.58 -4.26
C VAL A 38 10.55 6.01 -3.29
N LYS A 39 11.48 6.86 -3.76
CA LYS A 39 12.59 7.39 -2.95
C LYS A 39 12.13 8.15 -1.70
N GLN A 40 11.03 8.89 -1.78
CA GLN A 40 10.52 9.67 -0.65
C GLN A 40 10.21 8.81 0.60
N PHE A 41 9.94 7.51 0.44
CA PHE A 41 9.59 6.61 1.54
C PHE A 41 10.79 5.86 2.15
N HIS A 42 12.02 6.07 1.67
CA HIS A 42 13.21 5.35 2.16
C HIS A 42 13.82 5.94 3.46
N ASN A 43 13.22 6.98 4.05
CA ASN A 43 13.69 7.57 5.31
C ASN A 43 13.16 6.80 6.53
N SER A 44 14.06 6.26 7.37
CA SER A 44 13.71 5.51 8.59
C SER A 44 12.95 6.32 9.64
N LYS A 45 13.07 7.66 9.63
CA LYS A 45 12.39 8.55 10.58
C LYS A 45 11.15 9.23 9.99
N ILE A 46 10.61 8.71 8.88
CA ILE A 46 9.46 9.32 8.21
C ILE A 46 8.22 9.31 9.12
N ARG A 47 7.60 10.48 9.29
CA ARG A 47 6.35 10.67 10.02
C ARG A 47 5.54 11.72 9.26
N PHE A 48 4.26 11.46 9.05
CA PHE A 48 3.36 12.43 8.44
C PHE A 48 2.01 12.42 9.16
N PRO A 49 1.40 13.60 9.40
CA PRO A 49 0.05 13.67 9.92
C PRO A 49 -0.95 13.22 8.85
N LEU A 50 -2.11 12.74 9.28
CA LEU A 50 -3.26 12.51 8.40
C LEU A 50 -4.24 13.67 8.58
N PRO A 51 -4.12 14.75 7.78
CA PRO A 51 -4.85 15.99 8.02
C PRO A 51 -6.37 15.84 7.89
N HIS A 52 -6.82 14.93 7.02
CA HIS A 52 -8.24 14.70 6.75
C HIS A 52 -8.54 13.19 6.76
N ARG A 53 -9.21 12.73 7.83
CA ARG A 53 -9.51 11.31 8.03
C ARG A 53 -11.03 11.08 8.01
N VAL A 54 -11.52 10.48 6.93
CA VAL A 54 -12.93 10.09 6.80
C VAL A 54 -13.17 8.73 7.46
N THR A 55 -14.08 8.68 8.43
CA THR A 55 -14.39 7.44 9.15
C THR A 55 -15.35 6.56 8.35
N LYS A 56 -14.90 5.37 7.95
CA LYS A 56 -15.74 4.32 7.33
C LYS A 56 -16.02 3.23 8.37
N ARG A 57 -17.01 3.44 9.24
CA ARG A 57 -17.38 2.47 10.29
C ARG A 57 -18.34 1.43 9.70
N ARG A 58 -17.97 0.14 9.72
CA ARG A 58 -18.81 -0.96 9.20
C ARG A 58 -19.95 -1.37 10.15
N ASN A 59 -19.80 -1.15 11.45
CA ASN A 59 -20.78 -1.55 12.48
C ASN A 59 -21.34 -0.33 13.26
N ALA A 60 -21.49 0.82 12.59
CA ALA A 60 -22.12 1.98 13.18
C ALA A 60 -23.62 2.02 12.85
N ALA A 61 -24.39 2.71 13.68
CA ALA A 61 -25.77 3.02 13.35
C ALA A 61 -25.82 3.76 12.00
N VAL A 62 -26.75 3.34 11.13
CA VAL A 62 -26.97 3.94 9.81
C VAL A 62 -27.37 5.40 9.95
N PHE A 63 -28.14 5.70 10.99
CA PHE A 63 -28.60 7.05 11.31
C PHE A 63 -27.93 7.54 12.60
N THR A 64 -27.40 8.75 12.52
CA THR A 64 -26.76 9.45 13.64
C THR A 64 -27.11 10.92 13.53
N THR A 65 -27.42 11.56 14.66
CA THR A 65 -27.65 13.01 14.72
C THR A 65 -26.35 13.80 14.65
N ARG A 66 -25.21 13.20 15.02
CA ARG A 66 -23.91 13.88 15.03
C ARG A 66 -23.28 13.90 13.63
N TYR A 67 -22.80 15.07 13.23
CA TYR A 67 -22.01 15.27 12.02
C TYR A 67 -20.60 14.62 12.14
N PRO A 68 -20.11 13.92 11.11
CA PRO A 68 -18.79 13.29 11.13
C PRO A 68 -17.67 14.33 11.17
N ARG A 69 -16.70 14.16 12.09
CA ARG A 69 -15.49 14.99 12.16
C ARG A 69 -14.34 14.32 11.39
N THR A 70 -13.60 15.12 10.63
CA THR A 70 -12.47 14.63 9.81
C THR A 70 -11.10 15.12 10.29
N HIS A 71 -11.06 16.09 11.21
CA HIS A 71 -9.87 16.59 11.89
C HIS A 71 -9.71 15.95 13.27
N PHE A 72 -8.51 15.44 13.57
CA PHE A 72 -8.17 14.78 14.82
C PHE A 72 -6.88 15.43 15.35
N ALA A 73 -7.04 16.38 16.27
CA ALA A 73 -5.93 16.96 17.04
C ALA A 73 -5.65 16.11 18.27
#